data_AF-A0A7Z9PTW6-F1
#
_entry.id   AF-A0A7Z9PTW6-F1
#
_cell.length_a   1.000
_cell.length_b   1.000
_cell.length_c   1.000
_cell.angle_alpha   90.00
_cell.angle_beta   90.00
_cell.angle_gamma   90.00
#
_symmetry.space_group_name_H-M   'P 1'
#
loop_
_entity.id
_entity.type
_entity.pdbx_description
1 polymer ?
#
loop_
_entity_poly.entity_id
_entity_poly.type
_entity_poly.pdbx_seq_one_letter_code
_entity_poly.pdbx_strand_id
1 'polypeptide(L)'
;MSINVLSKTCSNCGAPLSGYLCLYCDTEYKPAVDLGYRIPEPRPELVPAGLFEVELGSARYRVRGRIAVGGHSEVLLARTACAATRQVVLKVAEDVERLESEWSSLRHLQHRNSYLDRLLPQPLKLGSWRGKAVLVTGWRSGFVHTLAYARKRRPTGLDPAALVWIWSRVLDQITVLRDLGYSHRALRPEHLLVHPRDHGVAFCGWGEAVMGAHQDLADSGRCLTELMGSGAPRALRELAESAYQFDRPHHLQSELKKVARAEFGPPRFVPFAL
;
A
#
# COMPACT_ATOMS: atom_id res chain seq x y z
N MET A 1 -0.71 31.04 -2.88
CA MET A 1 -0.88 29.92 -3.84
C MET A 1 0.34 29.03 -3.71
N SER A 2 0.25 28.00 -2.87
CA SER A 2 1.37 27.08 -2.65
C SER A 2 1.34 26.00 -3.72
N ILE A 3 2.34 26.03 -4.59
CA ILE A 3 2.57 25.03 -5.64
C ILE A 3 2.74 23.67 -4.94
N ASN A 4 1.86 22.72 -5.27
CA ASN A 4 1.95 21.33 -4.83
C ASN A 4 3.34 20.78 -5.16
N VAL A 5 4.13 20.47 -4.13
CA VAL A 5 5.35 19.69 -4.28
C VAL A 5 4.93 18.26 -4.62
N LEU A 6 4.84 17.96 -5.92
CA LEU A 6 4.81 16.59 -6.44
C LEU A 6 5.93 15.82 -5.74
N SER A 7 5.60 14.73 -5.05
CA SER A 7 6.60 13.83 -4.49
C SER A 7 7.40 13.24 -5.65
N LYS A 8 8.56 13.84 -5.94
CA LYS A 8 9.42 13.39 -7.02
C LYS A 8 10.04 12.05 -6.60
N THR A 9 9.92 11.04 -7.45
CA THR A 9 10.59 9.74 -7.29
C THR A 9 11.86 9.76 -8.13
N CYS A 10 12.92 9.09 -7.67
CA CYS A 10 14.17 9.05 -8.40
C CYS A 10 14.04 8.24 -9.70
N SER A 11 14.56 8.78 -10.81
CA SER A 11 14.60 8.10 -12.10
C SER A 11 15.51 6.87 -12.16
N ASN A 12 16.44 6.70 -11.21
CA ASN A 12 17.33 5.53 -11.13
C ASN A 12 16.91 4.50 -10.06
N CYS A 13 16.11 4.89 -9.06
CA CYS A 13 15.81 4.02 -7.90
C CYS A 13 14.30 3.92 -7.60
N GLY A 14 13.45 4.75 -8.21
CA GLY A 14 12.02 4.87 -7.89
C GLY A 14 11.73 5.41 -6.48
N ALA A 15 12.72 5.54 -5.60
CA ALA A 15 12.49 5.94 -4.21
C ALA A 15 12.01 7.39 -4.09
N PRO A 16 11.21 7.72 -3.06
CA PRO A 16 10.82 9.10 -2.76
C PRO A 16 12.07 9.97 -2.56
N LEU A 17 12.13 11.11 -3.25
CA LEU A 17 13.26 12.03 -3.13
C LEU A 17 13.11 12.94 -1.92
N SER A 18 14.25 13.23 -1.30
CA SER A 18 14.42 14.34 -0.37
C SER A 18 15.37 15.34 -1.04
N GLY A 19 14.83 16.40 -1.63
CA GLY A 19 15.61 17.35 -2.43
C GLY A 19 15.98 16.81 -3.83
N TYR A 20 17.22 17.04 -4.27
CA TYR A 20 17.71 16.70 -5.62
C TYR A 20 18.53 15.40 -5.68
N LEU A 21 18.75 14.73 -4.53
CA LEU A 21 19.57 13.53 -4.40
C LEU A 21 18.71 12.33 -3.93
N CYS A 22 18.81 11.15 -4.58
CA CYS A 22 18.16 9.93 -4.08
C CYS A 22 18.96 9.34 -2.91
N LEU A 23 18.46 9.44 -1.68
CA LEU A 23 19.08 8.82 -0.48
C LEU A 23 19.16 7.28 -0.51
N TYR A 24 18.65 6.64 -1.56
CA TYR A 24 18.71 5.18 -1.76
C TYR A 24 19.74 4.73 -2.81
N CYS A 25 20.09 5.57 -3.79
CA CYS A 25 21.01 5.20 -4.87
C CYS A 25 21.99 6.32 -5.26
N ASP A 26 21.98 7.43 -4.52
CA ASP A 26 22.81 8.63 -4.66
C ASP A 26 22.74 9.32 -6.03
N THR A 27 21.70 9.02 -6.82
CA THR A 27 21.52 9.64 -8.15
C THR A 27 20.89 11.03 -8.06
N GLU A 28 21.41 11.96 -8.87
CA GLU A 28 20.92 13.33 -9.05
C GLU A 28 19.66 13.37 -9.94
N TYR A 29 18.65 14.14 -9.53
CA TYR A 29 17.31 14.12 -10.12
C TYR A 29 17.16 14.91 -11.44
N LYS A 30 16.52 14.30 -12.45
CA LYS A 30 15.97 14.97 -13.64
C LYS A 30 14.43 14.81 -13.69
N PRO A 31 13.64 15.87 -13.86
CA PRO A 31 12.18 15.79 -13.85
C PRO A 31 11.62 14.93 -14.99
N ALA A 32 10.71 14.00 -14.65
CA ALA A 32 10.00 13.17 -15.62
C ALA A 32 8.55 13.65 -15.82
N VAL A 33 8.13 13.65 -17.08
CA VAL A 33 6.82 14.11 -17.59
C VAL A 33 5.71 13.12 -17.18
N ASP A 34 4.49 13.65 -17.02
CA ASP A 34 3.25 12.94 -16.67
C ASP A 34 2.85 11.91 -17.74
N LEU A 35 2.45 10.70 -17.34
CA LEU A 35 2.13 9.58 -18.27
C LEU A 35 0.77 8.92 -18.01
N GLY A 36 -0.18 9.59 -17.33
CA GLY A 36 -1.59 9.20 -17.39
C GLY A 36 -1.94 7.86 -16.75
N TYR A 37 -1.96 7.81 -15.42
CA TYR A 37 -2.40 6.62 -14.66
C TYR A 37 -3.84 6.23 -15.01
N ARG A 38 -4.05 4.96 -15.35
CA ARG A 38 -5.40 4.41 -15.52
C ARG A 38 -5.99 4.06 -14.16
N ILE A 39 -7.16 4.61 -13.87
CA ILE A 39 -8.02 4.14 -12.79
C ILE A 39 -8.31 2.66 -13.07
N PRO A 40 -8.22 1.74 -12.09
CA PRO A 40 -8.63 0.35 -12.31
C PRO A 40 -10.02 0.36 -12.93
N GLU A 41 -10.20 -0.35 -14.04
CA GLU A 41 -11.51 -0.41 -14.69
C GLU A 41 -12.52 -0.90 -13.66
N PRO A 42 -13.41 -0.03 -13.18
CA PRO A 42 -14.40 -0.45 -12.22
C PRO A 42 -15.27 -1.49 -12.93
N ARG A 43 -15.74 -2.48 -12.17
CA ARG A 43 -16.64 -3.53 -12.65
C ARG A 43 -18.07 -3.25 -12.19
N PRO A 44 -18.86 -2.40 -12.89
CA PRO A 44 -20.24 -2.08 -12.54
C PRO A 44 -21.13 -3.32 -12.41
N GLU A 45 -20.90 -4.31 -13.27
CA GLU A 45 -21.62 -5.58 -13.31
C GLU A 45 -21.43 -6.42 -12.05
N LEU A 46 -20.39 -6.12 -11.28
CA LEU A 46 -20.07 -6.80 -10.02
C LEU A 46 -20.48 -6.00 -8.78
N VAL A 47 -21.17 -4.87 -8.94
CA VAL A 47 -21.70 -4.09 -7.80
C VAL A 47 -22.89 -4.84 -7.20
N PRO A 48 -22.89 -5.12 -5.88
CA PRO A 48 -24.03 -5.74 -5.25
C PRO A 48 -25.31 -4.90 -5.40
N ALA A 49 -26.45 -5.59 -5.54
CA ALA A 49 -27.74 -4.95 -5.71
C ALA A 49 -28.02 -3.93 -4.58
N GLY A 50 -28.48 -2.74 -4.97
CA GLY A 50 -28.78 -1.66 -4.01
C GLY A 50 -27.58 -0.84 -3.53
N LEU A 51 -26.36 -1.11 -4.01
CA LEU A 51 -25.15 -0.33 -3.70
C LEU A 51 -24.69 0.61 -4.83
N PHE A 52 -25.50 0.86 -5.86
CA PHE A 52 -25.15 1.81 -6.93
C PHE A 52 -25.05 3.26 -6.44
N GLU A 53 -25.80 3.59 -5.38
CA GLU A 53 -25.69 4.85 -4.65
C GLU A 53 -25.69 4.55 -3.15
N VAL A 54 -24.82 5.24 -2.42
CA VAL A 54 -24.68 5.12 -0.97
C VAL A 54 -24.81 6.50 -0.36
N GLU A 55 -25.67 6.63 0.65
CA GLU A 55 -25.84 7.85 1.42
C GLU A 55 -25.43 7.61 2.87
N LEU A 56 -24.58 8.50 3.38
CA LEU A 56 -24.18 8.52 4.78
C LEU A 56 -24.39 9.94 5.30
N GLY A 57 -25.44 10.17 6.09
CA GLY A 57 -25.89 11.52 6.45
C GLY A 57 -26.11 12.37 5.19
N SER A 58 -25.62 13.61 5.16
CA SER A 58 -25.75 14.49 3.97
C SER A 58 -24.84 14.13 2.79
N ALA A 59 -23.93 13.16 2.93
CA ALA A 59 -22.97 12.82 1.88
C ALA A 59 -23.50 11.68 1.01
N ARG A 60 -23.57 11.92 -0.30
CA ARG A 60 -23.97 10.93 -1.31
C ARG A 60 -22.77 10.49 -2.15
N TYR A 61 -22.73 9.19 -2.48
CA TYR A 61 -21.66 8.57 -3.25
C TYR A 61 -22.25 7.73 -4.39
N ARG A 62 -21.80 8.00 -5.63
CA ARG A 62 -22.15 7.18 -6.79
C ARG A 62 -21.09 6.12 -7.02
N VAL A 63 -21.48 4.85 -6.86
CA VAL A 63 -20.58 3.72 -7.05
C VAL A 63 -20.33 3.49 -8.54
N ARG A 64 -19.06 3.30 -8.88
CA ARG A 64 -18.58 3.09 -10.25
C ARG A 64 -18.42 1.61 -10.57
N GLY A 65 -18.08 0.80 -9.58
CA GLY A 65 -17.86 -0.63 -9.75
C GLY A 65 -17.15 -1.24 -8.57
N ARG A 66 -17.18 -2.58 -8.48
CA ARG A 66 -16.38 -3.31 -7.51
C ARG A 66 -14.93 -3.43 -7.98
N ILE A 67 -13.99 -3.16 -7.08
CA ILE A 67 -12.55 -3.26 -7.35
C ILE A 67 -11.88 -4.41 -6.59
N ALA A 68 -12.43 -4.82 -5.44
CA ALA A 68 -11.91 -5.95 -4.68
C ALA A 68 -12.99 -6.58 -3.78
N VAL A 69 -12.69 -7.76 -3.25
CA VAL A 69 -13.43 -8.43 -2.17
C VAL A 69 -12.42 -8.69 -1.05
N GLY A 70 -12.69 -8.17 0.15
CA GLY A 70 -11.94 -8.48 1.37
C GLY A 70 -12.58 -9.63 2.13
N GLY A 71 -11.91 -10.13 3.18
CA GLY A 71 -12.40 -11.30 3.94
C GLY A 71 -13.81 -11.14 4.52
N HIS A 72 -14.22 -9.91 4.84
CA HIS A 72 -15.54 -9.60 5.39
C HIS A 72 -16.18 -8.35 4.75
N SER A 73 -15.69 -7.89 3.59
CA SER A 73 -16.20 -6.67 2.98
C SER A 73 -16.09 -6.66 1.45
N GLU A 74 -17.01 -5.96 0.82
CA GLU A 74 -16.93 -5.57 -0.58
C GLU A 74 -16.16 -4.25 -0.69
N VAL A 75 -15.25 -4.14 -1.66
CA VAL A 75 -14.45 -2.94 -1.88
C VAL A 75 -14.85 -2.30 -3.20
N LEU A 76 -15.48 -1.13 -3.12
CA LEU A 76 -16.11 -0.45 -4.24
C LEU A 76 -15.39 0.86 -4.54
N LEU A 77 -15.19 1.17 -5.82
CA LEU A 77 -14.76 2.49 -6.27
C LEU A 77 -16.00 3.37 -6.47
N ALA A 78 -15.97 4.60 -5.98
CA ALA A 78 -17.07 5.54 -6.15
C ALA A 78 -16.58 6.99 -6.29
N ARG A 79 -17.53 7.90 -6.48
CA ARG A 79 -17.30 9.35 -6.46
C ARG A 79 -18.29 10.04 -5.54
N THR A 80 -17.89 11.14 -4.91
CA THR A 80 -18.86 12.02 -4.25
C THR A 80 -19.85 12.59 -5.26
N ALA A 81 -21.13 12.61 -4.90
CA ALA A 81 -22.22 13.15 -5.69
C ALA A 81 -22.48 14.62 -5.30
N CYS A 82 -21.49 15.48 -5.47
CA CYS A 82 -21.57 16.92 -5.26
C CYS A 82 -20.81 17.68 -6.37
N ALA A 83 -20.91 19.01 -6.41
CA ALA A 83 -20.28 19.83 -7.45
C ALA A 83 -18.76 19.59 -7.58
N ALA A 84 -18.06 19.41 -6.44
CA ALA A 84 -16.66 19.01 -6.41
C ALA A 84 -16.53 17.49 -6.25
N THR A 85 -16.66 16.75 -7.35
CA THR A 85 -16.57 15.29 -7.32
C THR A 85 -15.15 14.83 -6.99
N ARG A 86 -14.99 13.96 -5.99
CA ARG A 86 -13.73 13.30 -5.65
C ARG A 86 -13.89 11.78 -5.70
N GLN A 87 -12.84 11.06 -6.09
CA GLN A 87 -12.84 9.60 -6.04
C GLN A 87 -12.65 9.13 -4.59
N VAL A 88 -13.41 8.09 -4.23
CA VAL A 88 -13.38 7.47 -2.91
C VAL A 88 -13.45 5.95 -3.05
N VAL A 89 -13.02 5.25 -2.02
CA VAL A 89 -13.20 3.81 -1.86
C VAL A 89 -14.21 3.57 -0.75
N LEU A 90 -15.20 2.72 -1.00
CA LEU A 90 -16.16 2.26 0.00
C LEU A 90 -15.83 0.82 0.33
N LYS A 91 -15.55 0.54 1.61
CA LYS A 91 -15.57 -0.81 2.16
C LYS A 91 -16.94 -1.03 2.78
N VAL A 92 -17.67 -2.02 2.26
CA VAL A 92 -19.03 -2.34 2.69
C VAL A 92 -19.01 -3.70 3.39
N ALA A 93 -19.46 -3.76 4.63
CA ALA A 93 -19.54 -4.98 5.43
C ALA A 93 -20.97 -5.18 5.96
N GLU A 94 -21.24 -6.35 6.52
CA GLU A 94 -22.51 -6.63 7.21
C GLU A 94 -22.72 -5.66 8.38
N ASP A 95 -21.75 -5.63 9.31
CA ASP A 95 -21.87 -4.94 10.59
C ASP A 95 -20.75 -3.91 10.79
N VAL A 96 -21.01 -2.89 11.62
CA VAL A 96 -20.11 -1.74 11.80
C VAL A 96 -18.83 -2.15 12.53
N GLU A 97 -18.95 -3.08 13.46
CA GLU A 97 -17.87 -3.68 14.25
C GLU A 97 -16.75 -4.25 13.36
N ARG A 98 -17.10 -4.74 12.15
CA ARG A 98 -16.14 -5.27 11.17
C ARG A 98 -15.25 -4.18 10.57
N LEU A 99 -15.67 -2.92 10.62
CA LEU A 99 -14.97 -1.77 10.05
C LEU A 99 -14.46 -0.78 11.12
N GLU A 100 -14.92 -0.89 12.37
CA GLU A 100 -14.55 -0.01 13.47
C GLU A 100 -13.07 -0.02 13.80
N SER A 101 -12.45 -1.21 13.84
CA SER A 101 -11.01 -1.31 14.13
C SER A 101 -10.17 -0.63 13.05
N GLU A 102 -10.53 -0.82 11.77
CA GLU A 102 -9.86 -0.17 10.65
C GLU A 102 -10.07 1.34 10.68
N TRP A 103 -11.31 1.80 10.92
CA TRP A 103 -11.61 3.22 11.10
C TRP A 103 -10.79 3.85 12.22
N SER A 104 -10.77 3.22 13.40
CA SER A 104 -10.09 3.74 14.58
C SER A 104 -8.58 3.84 14.37
N SER A 105 -7.98 2.81 13.77
CA SER A 105 -6.56 2.79 13.43
C SER A 105 -6.20 3.90 12.43
N LEU A 106 -6.97 4.03 11.34
CA LEU A 106 -6.74 5.08 10.35
C LEU A 106 -6.89 6.47 10.96
N ARG A 107 -7.90 6.69 11.81
CA ARG A 107 -8.13 7.99 12.48
C ARG A 107 -7.03 8.34 13.47
N HIS A 108 -6.50 7.38 14.21
CA HIS A 108 -5.44 7.65 15.18
C HIS A 108 -4.08 7.92 14.51
N LEU A 109 -3.81 7.27 13.38
CA LEU A 109 -2.56 7.44 12.62
C LEU A 109 -2.56 8.68 11.70
N GLN A 110 -3.74 9.11 11.23
CA GLN A 110 -3.86 10.28 10.36
C GLN A 110 -3.23 11.53 11.02
N HIS A 111 -2.43 12.26 10.26
CA HIS A 111 -1.73 13.49 10.69
C HIS A 111 -0.63 13.31 11.72
N ARG A 112 -0.23 12.07 12.04
CA ARG A 112 0.86 11.79 12.96
C ARG A 112 2.24 11.80 12.31
N ASN A 113 2.30 11.54 11.00
CA ASN A 113 3.54 11.54 10.25
C ASN A 113 3.29 11.86 8.77
N SER A 114 4.04 12.81 8.22
CA SER A 114 3.84 13.33 6.85
C SER A 114 4.19 12.33 5.75
N TYR A 115 5.12 11.40 6.00
CA TYR A 115 5.41 10.29 5.09
C TYR A 115 4.24 9.30 5.07
N LEU A 116 3.78 8.89 6.25
CA LEU A 116 2.70 7.94 6.39
C LEU A 116 1.35 8.50 5.88
N ASP A 117 1.07 9.79 6.05
CA ASP A 117 -0.13 10.47 5.52
C ASP A 117 -0.26 10.35 3.99
N ARG A 118 0.88 10.28 3.27
CA ARG A 118 0.89 10.07 1.82
C ARG A 118 0.49 8.65 1.44
N LEU A 119 0.58 7.68 2.35
CA LEU A 119 0.35 6.25 2.11
C LEU A 119 -0.91 5.68 2.80
N LEU A 120 -1.35 6.23 3.93
CA LEU A 120 -2.58 5.85 4.66
C LEU A 120 -3.89 6.16 3.93
N PRO A 121 -4.79 5.18 3.67
CA PRO A 121 -6.14 5.46 3.21
C PRO A 121 -6.79 6.56 4.07
N GLN A 122 -7.12 7.71 3.47
CA GLN A 122 -7.61 8.85 4.25
C GLN A 122 -9.01 8.52 4.78
N PRO A 123 -9.25 8.39 6.09
CA PRO A 123 -10.57 8.07 6.61
C PRO A 123 -11.48 9.29 6.46
N LEU A 124 -12.57 9.14 5.69
CA LEU A 124 -13.51 10.24 5.42
C LEU A 124 -14.80 10.10 6.23
N LYS A 125 -15.37 8.90 6.28
CA LYS A 125 -16.62 8.63 7.00
C LYS A 125 -16.78 7.15 7.33
N LEU A 126 -17.38 6.86 8.47
CA LEU A 126 -17.92 5.54 8.82
C LEU A 126 -19.42 5.73 9.13
N GLY A 127 -20.25 4.78 8.73
CA GLY A 127 -21.67 4.77 9.08
C GLY A 127 -22.39 3.57 8.47
N SER A 128 -23.71 3.58 8.53
CA SER A 128 -24.54 2.50 8.00
C SER A 128 -25.47 3.00 6.89
N TRP A 129 -25.67 2.17 5.87
CA TRP A 129 -26.61 2.40 4.78
C TRP A 129 -27.36 1.12 4.46
N ARG A 130 -28.70 1.16 4.49
CA ARG A 130 -29.58 0.01 4.22
C ARG A 130 -29.18 -1.26 4.99
N GLY A 131 -28.85 -1.10 6.28
CA GLY A 131 -28.46 -2.20 7.15
C GLY A 131 -27.06 -2.76 6.93
N LYS A 132 -26.23 -2.14 6.07
CA LYS A 132 -24.81 -2.49 5.89
C LYS A 132 -23.91 -1.40 6.45
N ALA A 133 -22.79 -1.79 7.02
CA ALA A 133 -21.74 -0.85 7.40
C ALA A 133 -20.94 -0.38 6.18
N VAL A 134 -20.55 0.89 6.17
CA VAL A 134 -19.79 1.52 5.09
C VAL A 134 -18.68 2.39 5.66
N LEU A 135 -17.44 2.03 5.36
CA LEU A 135 -16.26 2.85 5.57
C LEU A 135 -15.85 3.52 4.26
N VAL A 136 -15.82 4.85 4.26
CA VAL A 136 -15.41 5.67 3.12
C VAL A 136 -14.00 6.19 3.35
N THR A 137 -13.10 5.89 2.42
CA THR A 137 -11.73 6.42 2.40
C THR A 137 -11.43 7.16 1.11
N GLY A 138 -10.45 8.08 1.14
CA GLY A 138 -9.97 8.77 -0.07
C GLY A 138 -9.29 7.80 -1.03
N TRP A 139 -9.64 7.86 -2.33
CA TRP A 139 -8.96 7.08 -3.35
C TRP A 139 -7.54 7.61 -3.60
N ARG A 140 -6.61 6.70 -3.89
CA ARG A 140 -5.20 6.98 -4.16
C ARG A 140 -4.87 6.64 -5.61
N SER A 141 -4.38 7.63 -6.35
CA SER A 141 -3.87 7.38 -7.69
C SER A 141 -2.62 6.52 -7.68
N GLY A 142 -2.48 5.68 -8.70
CA GLY A 142 -1.28 4.87 -8.95
C GLY A 142 -1.12 3.60 -8.09
N PHE A 143 -1.85 3.47 -6.98
CA PHE A 143 -1.91 2.27 -6.13
C PHE A 143 -3.05 1.35 -6.54
N VAL A 144 -2.91 0.74 -7.73
CA VAL A 144 -4.04 0.11 -8.43
C VAL A 144 -4.17 -1.39 -8.16
N HIS A 145 -3.07 -2.07 -7.87
CA HIS A 145 -3.03 -3.52 -7.72
C HIS A 145 -2.33 -3.91 -6.42
N THR A 146 -2.73 -5.04 -5.85
CA THR A 146 -2.04 -5.65 -4.72
C THR A 146 -0.90 -6.55 -5.21
N LEU A 147 0.06 -6.87 -4.36
CA LEU A 147 1.09 -7.87 -4.67
C LEU A 147 0.48 -9.28 -4.87
N ALA A 148 -0.65 -9.58 -4.24
CA ALA A 148 -1.41 -10.81 -4.53
C ALA A 148 -1.89 -10.88 -5.99
N TYR A 149 -2.40 -9.76 -6.52
CA TYR A 149 -2.80 -9.65 -7.92
C TYR A 149 -1.61 -9.84 -8.88
N ALA A 150 -0.46 -9.25 -8.53
CA ALA A 150 0.79 -9.39 -9.29
C ALA A 150 1.26 -10.85 -9.32
N ARG A 151 1.32 -11.50 -8.14
CA ARG A 151 1.75 -12.90 -8.04
C ARG A 151 0.82 -13.85 -8.78
N LYS A 152 -0.50 -13.62 -8.78
CA LYS A 152 -1.44 -14.43 -9.55
C LYS A 152 -1.14 -14.44 -11.06
N ARG A 153 -0.55 -13.36 -11.59
CA ARG A 153 -0.11 -13.25 -12.99
C ARG A 153 1.26 -13.86 -13.26
N ARG A 154 2.05 -14.09 -12.21
CA ARG A 154 3.37 -14.71 -12.28
C ARG A 154 3.50 -15.83 -11.25
N PRO A 155 2.92 -17.01 -11.53
CA PRO A 155 2.92 -18.13 -10.59
C PRO A 155 4.32 -18.62 -10.18
N THR A 156 5.34 -18.37 -11.01
CA THR A 156 6.74 -18.71 -10.73
C THR A 156 7.42 -17.79 -9.72
N GLY A 157 6.76 -16.70 -9.31
CA GLY A 157 7.32 -15.65 -8.47
C GLY A 157 7.54 -14.33 -9.22
N LEU A 158 7.64 -13.25 -8.46
CA LEU A 158 8.01 -11.93 -8.97
C LEU A 158 9.54 -11.79 -8.97
N ASP A 159 10.05 -10.87 -9.80
CA ASP A 159 11.48 -10.60 -9.91
C ASP A 159 12.07 -10.22 -8.53
N PRO A 160 13.01 -11.02 -7.98
CA PRO A 160 13.64 -10.75 -6.69
C PRO A 160 14.32 -9.38 -6.62
N ALA A 161 14.92 -8.91 -7.72
CA ALA A 161 15.58 -7.61 -7.75
C ALA A 161 14.56 -6.47 -7.57
N ALA A 162 13.39 -6.59 -8.20
CA ALA A 162 12.30 -5.63 -8.03
C ALA A 162 11.70 -5.70 -6.61
N LEU A 163 11.61 -6.91 -6.04
CA LEU A 163 11.10 -7.12 -4.68
C LEU A 163 11.99 -6.55 -3.58
N VAL A 164 13.31 -6.42 -3.79
CA VAL A 164 14.19 -5.66 -2.87
C VAL A 164 13.71 -4.22 -2.69
N TRP A 165 13.29 -3.57 -3.78
CA TRP A 165 12.76 -2.20 -3.74
C TRP A 165 11.43 -2.12 -2.99
N ILE A 166 10.53 -3.06 -3.28
CA ILE A 166 9.23 -3.20 -2.59
C ILE A 166 9.46 -3.41 -1.10
N TRP A 167 10.33 -4.35 -0.71
CA TRP A 167 10.58 -4.65 0.69
C TRP A 167 11.22 -3.46 1.41
N SER A 168 12.11 -2.73 0.74
CA SER A 168 12.68 -1.50 1.30
C SER A 168 11.57 -0.48 1.66
N ARG A 169 10.56 -0.28 0.80
CA ARG A 169 9.42 0.61 1.09
C ARG A 169 8.48 0.09 2.18
N VAL A 170 8.36 -1.24 2.29
CA VAL A 170 7.64 -1.89 3.39
C VAL A 170 8.36 -1.62 4.70
N LEU A 171 9.69 -1.82 4.77
CA LEU A 171 10.50 -1.56 5.95
C LEU A 171 10.48 -0.08 6.36
N ASP A 172 10.47 0.85 5.40
CA ASP A 172 10.31 2.29 5.69
C ASP A 172 8.98 2.59 6.42
N GLN A 173 7.88 1.99 5.98
CA GLN A 173 6.57 2.13 6.66
C GLN A 173 6.56 1.43 8.03
N ILE A 174 7.19 0.27 8.17
CA ILE A 174 7.30 -0.44 9.45
C ILE A 174 8.10 0.41 10.45
N THR A 175 9.17 1.08 10.02
CA THR A 175 9.91 2.04 10.87
C THR A 175 8.96 3.11 11.41
N VAL A 176 8.21 3.79 10.53
CA VAL A 176 7.32 4.86 10.95
C VAL A 176 6.20 4.36 11.85
N LEU A 177 5.61 3.19 11.56
CA LEU A 177 4.60 2.61 12.44
C LEU A 177 5.17 2.28 13.82
N ARG A 178 6.35 1.66 13.87
CA ARG A 178 7.04 1.35 15.13
C ARG A 178 7.33 2.63 15.93
N ASP A 179 7.81 3.69 15.28
CA ASP A 179 8.08 4.99 15.93
C ASP A 179 6.79 5.63 16.51
N LEU A 180 5.64 5.34 15.88
CA LEU A 180 4.32 5.73 16.38
C LEU A 180 3.72 4.73 17.39
N GLY A 181 4.45 3.67 17.75
CA GLY A 181 4.02 2.62 18.68
C GLY A 181 3.04 1.61 18.09
N TYR A 182 2.90 1.56 16.76
CA TYR A 182 1.96 0.72 16.03
C TYR A 182 2.61 -0.50 15.35
N SER A 183 1.79 -1.54 15.13
CA SER A 183 2.03 -2.63 14.19
C SER A 183 0.78 -2.91 13.37
N HIS A 184 0.96 -3.23 12.10
CA HIS A 184 -0.11 -3.54 11.16
C HIS A 184 -0.67 -4.97 11.35
N ARG A 185 0.18 -5.93 11.76
CA ARG A 185 -0.15 -7.34 12.07
C ARG A 185 -0.73 -8.21 10.94
N ALA A 186 -0.82 -7.65 9.75
CA ALA A 186 -1.47 -8.29 8.61
C ALA A 186 -0.71 -7.99 7.31
N LEU A 187 0.62 -7.96 7.36
CA LEU A 187 1.43 -7.73 6.16
C LEU A 187 1.48 -9.00 5.31
N ARG A 188 0.55 -9.07 4.37
CA ARG A 188 0.38 -10.15 3.38
C ARG A 188 0.23 -9.57 1.97
N PRO A 189 0.45 -10.34 0.90
CA PRO A 189 0.39 -9.83 -0.48
C PRO A 189 -0.90 -9.08 -0.83
N GLU A 190 -2.03 -9.46 -0.23
CA GLU A 190 -3.35 -8.84 -0.42
C GLU A 190 -3.44 -7.43 0.17
N HIS A 191 -2.56 -7.11 1.13
CA HIS A 191 -2.55 -5.86 1.87
C HIS A 191 -1.46 -4.88 1.43
N LEU A 192 -0.65 -5.25 0.43
CA LEU A 192 0.40 -4.42 -0.13
C LEU A 192 -0.03 -3.92 -1.51
N LEU A 193 -0.56 -2.70 -1.55
CA LEU A 193 -0.87 -2.02 -2.82
C LEU A 193 0.41 -1.47 -3.42
N VAL A 194 0.62 -1.70 -4.71
CA VAL A 194 1.84 -1.27 -5.41
C VAL A 194 1.57 -0.15 -6.38
N HIS A 195 2.57 0.72 -6.50
CA HIS A 195 2.72 1.70 -7.55
C HIS A 195 3.78 1.20 -8.55
N PRO A 196 3.39 0.54 -9.66
CA PRO A 196 4.32 -0.21 -10.52
C PRO A 196 5.48 0.62 -11.08
N ARG A 197 5.23 1.90 -11.42
CA ARG A 197 6.24 2.81 -11.95
C ARG A 197 7.32 3.16 -10.91
N ASP A 198 6.93 3.33 -9.66
CA ASP A 198 7.78 3.98 -8.66
C ASP A 198 8.23 3.01 -7.55
N HIS A 199 7.85 1.73 -7.65
CA HIS A 199 8.01 0.75 -6.57
C HIS A 199 7.40 1.23 -5.24
N GLY A 200 6.45 2.16 -5.31
CA GLY A 200 5.74 2.65 -4.14
C GLY A 200 4.90 1.52 -3.56
N VAL A 201 4.84 1.43 -2.23
CA VAL A 201 3.98 0.48 -1.54
C VAL A 201 3.12 1.25 -0.55
N ALA A 202 1.83 0.95 -0.51
CA ALA A 202 0.92 1.45 0.50
C ALA A 202 0.21 0.27 1.16
N PHE A 203 0.10 0.30 2.49
CA PHE A 203 -0.63 -0.75 3.22
C PHE A 203 -2.14 -0.49 3.19
N CYS A 204 -2.92 -1.56 3.05
CA CYS A 204 -4.37 -1.54 3.22
C CYS A 204 -4.82 -2.68 4.15
N GLY A 205 -6.08 -2.66 4.59
CA GLY A 205 -6.58 -3.68 5.52
C GLY A 205 -6.12 -3.43 6.95
N TRP A 206 -6.33 -2.21 7.44
CA TRP A 206 -5.85 -1.75 8.76
C TRP A 206 -6.69 -2.26 9.94
N GLY A 207 -7.59 -3.23 9.73
CA GLY A 207 -8.48 -3.76 10.77
C GLY A 207 -7.77 -4.57 11.86
N GLU A 208 -6.57 -5.07 11.58
CA GLU A 208 -5.75 -5.84 12.52
C GLU A 208 -4.65 -4.99 13.19
N ALA A 209 -4.57 -3.70 12.86
CA ALA A 209 -3.51 -2.83 13.38
C ALA A 209 -3.73 -2.52 14.87
N VAL A 210 -2.65 -2.55 15.66
CA VAL A 210 -2.70 -2.33 17.12
C VAL A 210 -1.48 -1.57 17.63
N MET A 211 -1.62 -0.99 18.82
CA MET A 211 -0.51 -0.42 19.58
C MET A 211 0.29 -1.52 20.30
N GLY A 212 1.62 -1.36 20.40
CA GLY A 212 2.49 -2.15 21.28
C GLY A 212 2.88 -3.55 20.83
N ALA A 213 2.41 -4.01 19.66
CA ALA A 213 2.86 -5.26 19.03
C ALA A 213 3.97 -4.98 17.99
N HIS A 214 4.89 -5.92 17.76
CA HIS A 214 6.03 -5.73 16.83
C HIS A 214 6.34 -6.99 16.00
N GLN A 215 5.32 -7.57 15.35
CA GLN A 215 5.48 -8.77 14.50
C GLN A 215 5.67 -8.46 13.00
N ASP A 216 5.52 -7.19 12.60
CA ASP A 216 5.50 -6.77 11.19
C ASP A 216 6.79 -7.11 10.42
N LEU A 217 7.95 -7.18 11.08
CA LEU A 217 9.20 -7.57 10.41
C LEU A 217 9.14 -9.04 9.96
N ALA A 218 8.67 -9.93 10.84
CA ALA A 218 8.47 -11.33 10.53
C ALA A 218 7.39 -11.53 9.46
N ASP A 219 6.26 -10.80 9.55
CA ASP A 219 5.20 -10.84 8.54
C ASP A 219 5.72 -10.35 7.17
N SER A 220 6.51 -9.27 7.15
CA SER A 220 7.11 -8.76 5.91
C SER A 220 8.07 -9.76 5.27
N GLY A 221 8.92 -10.43 6.07
CA GLY A 221 9.85 -11.45 5.58
C GLY A 221 9.11 -12.64 4.96
N ARG A 222 8.10 -13.18 5.65
CA ARG A 222 7.23 -14.25 5.11
C ARG A 222 6.56 -13.85 3.80
N CYS A 223 5.99 -12.63 3.77
CA CYS A 223 5.36 -12.08 2.57
C CYS A 223 6.35 -12.03 1.40
N LEU A 224 7.59 -11.59 1.64
CA LEU A 224 8.61 -11.53 0.60
C LEU A 224 9.05 -12.90 0.09
N THR A 225 9.24 -13.88 0.97
CA THR A 225 9.56 -15.26 0.58
C THR A 225 8.46 -15.83 -0.33
N GLU A 226 7.20 -15.60 0.03
CA GLU A 226 6.04 -16.05 -0.74
C GLU A 226 5.93 -15.33 -2.10
N LEU A 227 6.39 -14.09 -2.22
CA LEU A 227 6.35 -13.31 -3.46
C LEU A 227 7.47 -13.66 -4.43
N MET A 228 8.68 -13.97 -3.92
CA MET A 228 9.82 -14.35 -4.77
C MET A 228 9.67 -15.76 -5.36
N GLY A 229 8.93 -16.65 -4.68
CA GLY A 229 8.75 -18.04 -5.12
C GLY A 229 10.07 -18.82 -5.19
N SER A 230 10.15 -19.77 -6.12
CA SER A 230 11.33 -20.63 -6.28
C SER A 230 12.55 -19.90 -6.85
N GLY A 231 12.35 -18.78 -7.55
CA GLY A 231 13.41 -18.01 -8.21
C GLY A 231 14.27 -17.12 -7.31
N ALA A 232 14.02 -17.07 -6.00
CA ALA A 232 14.79 -16.23 -5.07
C ALA A 232 16.25 -16.70 -4.91
N PRO A 233 17.25 -15.79 -4.99
CA PRO A 233 18.60 -16.09 -4.54
C PRO A 233 18.61 -16.55 -3.09
N ARG A 234 19.49 -17.50 -2.78
CA ARG A 234 19.53 -18.17 -1.46
C ARG A 234 19.72 -17.16 -0.32
N ALA A 235 20.67 -16.24 -0.44
CA ALA A 235 20.95 -15.26 0.61
C ALA A 235 19.76 -14.32 0.86
N LEU A 236 19.04 -13.91 -0.19
CA LEU A 236 17.85 -13.06 -0.04
C LEU A 236 16.69 -13.82 0.62
N ARG A 237 16.51 -15.10 0.29
CA ARG A 237 15.52 -15.96 0.93
C ARG A 237 15.84 -16.17 2.42
N GLU A 238 17.08 -16.51 2.75
CA GLU A 238 17.54 -16.69 4.13
C GLU A 238 17.36 -15.41 4.96
N LEU A 239 17.65 -14.23 4.38
CA LEU A 239 17.42 -12.95 5.03
C LEU A 239 15.92 -12.69 5.29
N ALA A 240 15.05 -12.98 4.32
CA ALA A 240 13.60 -12.85 4.47
C ALA A 240 13.04 -13.80 5.54
N GLU A 241 13.50 -15.05 5.57
CA GLU A 241 13.09 -16.06 6.56
C GLU A 241 13.57 -15.71 7.98
N SER A 242 14.72 -15.05 8.11
CA SER A 242 15.31 -14.61 9.39
C SER A 242 14.86 -13.21 9.83
N ALA A 243 13.94 -12.55 9.10
CA ALA A 243 13.48 -11.20 9.42
C ALA A 243 12.93 -11.05 10.86
N TYR A 244 12.41 -12.14 11.45
CA TYR A 244 11.93 -12.16 12.83
C TYR A 244 13.03 -11.98 13.90
N GLN A 245 14.30 -12.19 13.53
CA GLN A 245 15.45 -12.05 14.44
C GLN A 245 15.87 -10.58 14.62
N PHE A 246 15.32 -9.67 13.83
CA PHE A 246 15.66 -8.25 13.87
C PHE A 246 14.68 -7.49 14.76
N ASP A 247 15.20 -6.78 15.76
CA ASP A 247 14.38 -5.89 16.59
C ASP A 247 14.12 -4.54 15.91
N ARG A 248 15.09 -4.06 15.11
CA ARG A 248 15.04 -2.73 14.49
C ARG A 248 14.91 -2.83 12.97
N PRO A 249 13.89 -2.20 12.36
CA PRO A 249 13.69 -2.26 10.91
C PRO A 249 14.90 -1.76 10.09
N HIS A 250 15.61 -0.74 10.58
CA HIS A 250 16.78 -0.19 9.88
C HIS A 250 17.99 -1.14 9.90
N HIS A 251 18.11 -2.04 10.89
CA HIS A 251 19.13 -3.09 10.86
C HIS A 251 18.83 -4.08 9.73
N LEU A 252 17.59 -4.57 9.64
CA LEU A 252 17.14 -5.44 8.54
C LEU A 252 17.30 -4.75 7.18
N GLN A 253 17.00 -3.45 7.09
CA GLN A 253 17.17 -2.68 5.86
C GLN A 253 18.66 -2.56 5.46
N SER A 254 19.57 -2.44 6.42
CA SER A 254 21.01 -2.43 6.17
C SER A 254 21.49 -3.78 5.62
N GLU A 255 21.07 -4.88 6.23
CA GLU A 255 21.39 -6.23 5.74
C GLU A 255 20.79 -6.51 4.35
N LEU A 256 19.55 -6.05 4.10
CA LEU A 256 18.91 -6.13 2.78
C LEU A 256 19.74 -5.43 1.71
N LYS A 257 20.28 -4.24 1.99
CA LYS A 257 21.16 -3.51 1.06
C LYS A 257 22.45 -4.28 0.77
N LYS A 258 23.05 -4.90 1.79
CA LYS A 258 24.28 -5.71 1.62
C LYS A 258 24.01 -6.94 0.75
N VAL A 259 22.97 -7.72 1.08
CA VAL A 259 22.58 -8.92 0.33
C VAL A 259 22.19 -8.56 -1.09
N ALA A 260 21.36 -7.52 -1.30
CA ALA A 260 20.97 -7.09 -2.63
C ALA A 260 22.17 -6.67 -3.49
N ARG A 261 23.15 -5.98 -2.89
CA ARG A 261 24.36 -5.57 -3.61
C ARG A 261 25.25 -6.75 -4.00
N ALA A 262 25.33 -7.78 -3.16
CA ALA A 262 26.07 -9.00 -3.46
C ALA A 262 25.41 -9.82 -4.57
N GLU A 263 24.07 -9.94 -4.54
CA GLU A 263 23.31 -10.77 -5.50
C GLU A 263 23.07 -10.07 -6.84
N PHE A 264 22.80 -8.77 -6.85
CA PHE A 264 22.37 -8.04 -8.06
C PHE A 264 23.32 -6.93 -8.49
N GLY A 265 24.38 -6.67 -7.73
CA GLY A 265 25.30 -5.56 -7.98
C GLY A 265 24.73 -4.19 -7.52
N PRO A 266 25.25 -3.07 -8.04
CA PRO A 266 24.79 -1.74 -7.63
C PRO A 266 23.30 -1.54 -7.97
N PRO A 267 22.53 -0.79 -7.15
CA PRO A 267 21.11 -0.55 -7.39
C PRO A 267 20.86 0.04 -8.79
N ARG A 268 20.00 -0.61 -9.55
CA ARG A 268 19.50 -0.15 -10.86
C ARG A 268 17.98 -0.16 -10.85
N PHE A 269 17.37 0.81 -11.52
CA PHE A 269 15.93 0.81 -11.71
C PHE A 269 15.52 -0.40 -12.54
N VAL A 270 14.59 -1.20 -12.02
CA VAL A 270 13.98 -2.32 -12.74
C VAL A 270 12.48 -2.04 -12.76
N PRO A 271 11.83 -1.77 -13.90
CA PRO A 271 10.38 -1.52 -13.90
C PRO A 271 9.60 -2.68 -13.27
N PHE A 272 8.70 -2.39 -12.33
CA PHE A 272 7.79 -3.42 -11.81
C PHE A 272 6.66 -3.66 -12.80
N ALA A 273 6.79 -4.70 -13.63
CA ALA A 273 5.77 -5.07 -14.62
C ALA A 273 4.73 -6.03 -14.00
N LEU A 274 3.46 -5.60 -13.99
CA LEU A 274 2.31 -6.37 -13.51
C LEU A 274 1.73 -7.32 -14.56
#